data_AF-A0AAE3CG80-F1
#
_entry.id   AF-A0AAE3CG80-F1
#
_cell.length_a   1.000
_cell.length_b   1.000
_cell.length_c   1.000
_cell.angle_alpha   90.00
_cell.angle_beta   90.00
_cell.angle_gamma   90.00
#
_symmetry.space_group_name_H-M   'P 1'
#
loop_
_entity.id
_entity.type
_entity.pdbx_description
1 polymer ?
#
loop_
_entity_poly.entity_id
_entity_poly.type
_entity_poly.pdbx_seq_one_letter_code
_entity_poly.pdbx_strand_id
1 'polypeptide(L)' 'NVHRARDANDTRFEHFLASAVAAGPSMGRLAERGRKAEVGEISVEEIKLGYFVFEAVNAASR' A
#
# COMPACT_ATOMS: atom_id res chain seq x y z
N ASN A 1 15.32 2.49 -1.81
CA ASN A 1 16.51 1.83 -2.38
C ASN A 1 16.43 0.34 -2.15
N VAL A 2 15.87 -0.39 -3.11
CA VAL A 2 15.93 -1.85 -3.15
C VAL A 2 17.32 -2.20 -3.68
N HIS A 3 18.19 -2.77 -2.85
CA HIS A 3 19.49 -3.22 -3.31
C HIS A 3 19.32 -4.43 -4.25
N ARG A 4 19.92 -4.33 -5.44
CA ARG A 4 19.97 -5.34 -6.51
C ARG A 4 20.59 -6.69 -6.11
N ALA A 5 21.19 -6.78 -4.93
CA ALA A 5 21.99 -7.93 -4.47
C ALA A 5 21.45 -8.59 -3.19
N ARG A 6 20.19 -8.32 -2.81
CA ARG A 6 19.50 -9.24 -1.91
C ARG A 6 18.91 -10.32 -2.80
N ASP A 7 19.65 -11.41 -2.97
CA ASP A 7 19.17 -12.60 -3.68
C ASP A 7 17.98 -13.19 -2.90
N ALA A 8 16.80 -12.63 -3.13
CA ALA A 8 15.57 -13.36 -2.92
C ALA A 8 15.50 -14.34 -4.09
N ASN A 9 16.18 -15.48 -3.98
CA ASN A 9 16.31 -16.48 -5.04
C ASN A 9 14.97 -16.90 -5.68
N ASP A 10 13.85 -16.64 -4.98
CA ASP A 10 12.49 -16.98 -5.39
C ASP A 10 11.61 -15.75 -5.71
N THR A 11 12.14 -14.52 -5.63
CA THR A 11 11.37 -13.29 -5.90
C THR A 11 11.83 -12.63 -7.19
N ARG A 12 11.00 -12.76 -8.24
CA ARG A 12 11.25 -12.16 -9.54
C ARG A 12 10.72 -10.73 -9.61
N PHE A 13 11.16 -9.97 -10.62
CA PHE A 13 10.66 -8.62 -10.87
C PHE A 13 9.14 -8.58 -11.08
N GLU A 14 8.56 -9.63 -11.64
CA GLU A 14 7.12 -9.79 -11.83
C GLU A 14 6.38 -9.89 -10.48
N HIS A 15 6.99 -10.46 -9.45
CA HIS A 15 6.40 -10.49 -8.10
C HIS A 15 6.39 -9.07 -7.49
N PHE A 16 7.38 -8.23 -7.81
CA PHE A 16 7.37 -6.82 -7.43
C PHE A 16 6.25 -6.03 -8.17
N LEU A 17 6.08 -6.25 -9.47
CA LEU A 17 4.99 -5.62 -10.22
C LEU A 17 3.61 -6.10 -9.74
N ALA A 18 3.44 -7.40 -9.51
CA ALA A 18 2.20 -7.99 -9.01
C ALA A 18 1.84 -7.45 -7.62
N SER A 19 2.80 -7.37 -6.71
CA SER A 19 2.58 -6.79 -5.37
C SER A 19 2.24 -5.30 -5.42
N ALA A 20 2.87 -4.53 -6.31
CA ALA A 20 2.53 -3.12 -6.51
C ALA A 20 1.09 -2.93 -7.02
N VAL A 21 0.65 -3.75 -7.98
CA VAL A 21 -0.74 -3.72 -8.47
C VAL A 21 -1.72 -4.15 -7.37
N ALA A 22 -1.39 -5.21 -6.61
CA ALA A 22 -2.24 -5.70 -5.52
C ALA A 22 -2.46 -4.67 -4.40
N ALA A 23 -1.47 -3.81 -4.14
CA ALA A 23 -1.59 -2.71 -3.16
C ALA A 23 -2.52 -1.57 -3.63
N GLY A 24 -2.73 -1.42 -4.93
CA GLY A 24 -3.43 -0.29 -5.55
C GLY A 24 -4.79 0.05 -4.93
N PRO A 25 -5.73 -0.91 -4.78
CA PRO A 25 -7.06 -0.63 -4.23
C PRO A 25 -7.03 -0.05 -2.80
N SER A 26 -6.18 -0.58 -1.92
CA SER A 26 -6.04 -0.10 -0.53
C SER A 26 -5.41 1.29 -0.49
N MET A 27 -4.39 1.53 -1.32
CA MET A 27 -3.75 2.84 -1.43
C MET A 27 -4.69 3.90 -2.04
N GLY A 28 -5.53 3.52 -3.01
CA GLY A 28 -6.53 4.41 -3.58
C GLY A 28 -7.55 4.90 -2.54
N ARG A 29 -8.08 3.98 -1.71
CA ARG A 29 -8.99 4.36 -0.61
C ARG A 29 -8.29 5.22 0.45
N LEU A 30 -7.04 4.92 0.77
CA LEU A 30 -6.25 5.75 1.68
C LEU A 30 -6.08 7.18 1.14
N ALA A 31 -5.77 7.33 -0.15
CA ALA A 31 -5.64 8.64 -0.79
C ALA A 31 -6.96 9.43 -0.76
N GLU A 32 -8.09 8.77 -1.04
CA GLU A 32 -9.42 9.40 -0.96
C GLU A 32 -9.72 9.90 0.45
N ARG A 33 -9.41 9.10 1.48
CA ARG A 33 -9.58 9.50 2.89
C ARG A 33 -8.63 10.62 3.29
N GLY A 34 -7.39 10.62 2.80
CA GLY A 34 -6.45 11.72 2.99
C GLY A 34 -7.02 13.03 2.45
N ARG A 35 -7.60 13.03 1.24
CA ARG A 35 -8.29 14.19 0.67
C ARG A 35 -9.51 14.61 1.50
N LYS A 36 -10.30 13.65 2.01
CA LYS A 36 -11.42 13.95 2.92
C LYS A 36 -10.95 14.65 4.19
N ALA A 37 -9.83 14.22 4.75
CA ALA A 37 -9.26 14.86 5.94
C ALA A 37 -8.75 16.28 5.65
N GLU A 38 -8.12 16.47 4.50
CA GLU A 38 -7.60 17.79 4.07
C GLU A 38 -8.71 18.83 3.92
N VAL A 39 -9.88 18.47 3.38
CA VAL A 39 -11.02 19.37 3.29
C VAL A 39 -11.88 19.44 4.56
N GLY A 40 -11.50 18.73 5.64
CA GLY A 40 -12.21 18.73 6.92
C GLY A 40 -13.50 17.89 6.96
N GLU A 41 -13.70 16.97 6.00
CA GLU A 41 -14.84 16.03 6.02
C GLU A 41 -14.66 14.91 7.06
N ILE A 42 -13.42 14.55 7.39
CA ILE A 42 -13.08 13.58 8.44
C ILE A 42 -11.89 14.09 9.26
N SER A 43 -11.71 13.56 10.47
CA SER A 43 -10.51 13.79 11.27
C SER A 43 -9.31 12.98 10.75
N VAL A 44 -8.09 13.36 11.16
CA VAL A 44 -6.85 12.67 10.78
C VAL A 44 -6.84 11.23 11.31
N GLU A 45 -7.42 11.01 12.49
CA GLU A 45 -7.55 9.70 13.13
C GLU A 45 -8.44 8.75 12.29
N GLU A 46 -9.42 9.30 11.58
CA GLU A 46 -10.36 8.56 10.73
C GLU A 46 -9.81 8.18 9.36
N ILE A 47 -8.60 8.65 9.01
CA ILE A 47 -7.87 8.22 7.81
C ILE A 47 -7.57 6.71 7.89
N LYS A 48 -7.31 6.20 9.10
CA LYS A 48 -6.92 4.80 9.36
C LYS A 48 -5.68 4.35 8.56
N LEU A 49 -4.63 5.17 8.55
CA LEU A 49 -3.39 4.94 7.79
C LEU A 49 -2.83 3.52 7.99
N GLY A 50 -2.63 3.11 9.25
CA GLY A 50 -2.07 1.78 9.56
C GLY A 50 -2.92 0.63 9.03
N TYR A 51 -4.26 0.76 9.04
CA TYR A 51 -5.17 -0.25 8.50
C TYR A 51 -4.99 -0.43 7.00
N PHE A 52 -4.95 0.65 6.22
CA PHE A 52 -4.80 0.54 4.76
C PHE A 52 -3.41 0.08 4.34
N VAL A 53 -2.37 0.43 5.10
CA VAL A 53 -1.01 -0.11 4.89
C VAL A 53 -1.01 -1.61 5.17
N PHE A 54 -1.60 -2.05 6.29
CA PHE A 54 -1.73 -3.48 6.61
C PHE A 54 -2.52 -4.24 5.53
N GLU A 55 -3.63 -3.67 5.07
CA GLU A 55 -4.44 -4.26 4.02
C GLU A 55 -3.67 -4.41 2.70
N ALA A 56 -2.90 -3.40 2.30
CA ALA A 56 -2.06 -3.45 1.10
C ALA A 56 -0.96 -4.52 1.20
N VAL A 57 -0.29 -4.63 2.35
CA VAL A 57 0.72 -5.67 2.60
C VAL A 57 0.07 -7.07 2.54
N ASN A 58 -1.10 -7.24 3.14
CA ASN A 58 -1.81 -8.52 3.11
C ASN A 58 -2.28 -8.88 1.70
N ALA A 59 -2.68 -7.90 0.88
CA ALA A 59 -3.03 -8.13 -0.53
C ALA A 59 -1.81 -8.54 -1.38
N ALA A 60 -0.65 -7.95 -1.10
CA ALA A 60 0.61 -8.24 -1.79
C ALA A 60 1.31 -9.54 -1.37
N SER A 61 0.88 -10.15 -0.25
CA SER A 61 1.46 -11.38 0.29
C SER A 61 0.67 -12.65 -0.07
N ARG A 62 -0.33 -12.53 -0.97
CA ARG A 62 -1.17 -13.63 -1.43
C ARG A 62 -0.62 -14.30 -2.69
#